data_AF-A0A3B9NF15-F1
#
_entry.id   AF-A0A3B9NF15-F1
#
_cell.length_a   1.000
_cell.length_b   1.000
_cell.length_c   1.000
_cell.angle_alpha   90.00
_cell.angle_beta   90.00
_cell.angle_gamma   90.00
#
_symmetry.space_group_name_H-M   'P 1'
#
loop_
_entity.id
_entity.type
_entity.pdbx_description
1 polymer ?
#
loop_
_entity_poly.entity_id
_entity_poly.type
_entity_poly.pdbx_seq_one_letter_code
_entity_poly.pdbx_strand_id
1 'polypeptide(L)'
;MYRKILVMVSLLIVATAGFAQRYRPFGGALNIYSTDVPFFLYINNVLYNNRASTDIRVSNLTRRRYDWRIVFADRQQRTLNGSGVQLVNRNGQYMNVVFSVSSRGGNRWIILESMNPVDRYNNGNYRED
;
A
#
# COMPACT_ATOMS: atom_id res chain seq x y z
N MET A 1 4.85 8.13 -53.82
CA MET A 1 5.01 9.05 -52.66
C MET A 1 4.37 8.50 -51.36
N TYR A 2 3.18 7.91 -51.43
CA TYR A 2 2.44 7.40 -50.25
C TYR A 2 3.19 6.38 -49.38
N ARG A 3 3.98 5.48 -49.99
CA ARG A 3 4.73 4.43 -49.27
C ARG A 3 5.79 4.98 -48.31
N LYS A 4 6.42 6.13 -48.65
CA LYS A 4 7.42 6.79 -47.79
C LYS A 4 6.75 7.49 -46.60
N ILE A 5 5.58 8.08 -46.83
CA ILE A 5 4.76 8.73 -45.80
C ILE A 5 4.26 7.67 -44.81
N LEU A 6 3.79 6.52 -45.30
CA LEU A 6 3.35 5.40 -44.45
C LEU A 6 4.47 4.89 -43.54
N VAL A 7 5.69 4.74 -44.07
CA VAL A 7 6.86 4.31 -43.27
C VAL A 7 7.23 5.33 -42.21
N MET A 8 7.20 6.63 -42.54
CA MET A 8 7.45 7.71 -41.59
C MET A 8 6.41 7.77 -40.46
N VAL A 9 5.13 7.59 -40.78
CA VAL A 9 4.05 7.55 -39.78
C VAL A 9 4.17 6.32 -38.89
N SER A 10 4.48 5.15 -39.45
CA SER A 10 4.70 3.93 -38.67
C SER A 10 5.89 4.06 -37.70
N LEU A 11 6.99 4.67 -38.13
CA LEU A 11 8.15 4.95 -37.27
C LEU A 11 7.81 5.93 -36.14
N LEU A 12 6.97 6.93 -36.39
CA LEU A 12 6.53 7.90 -35.38
C LEU A 12 5.62 7.25 -34.30
N ILE A 13 4.78 6.29 -34.68
CA ILE A 13 3.91 5.55 -33.75
C ILE A 13 4.75 4.64 -32.84
N VAL A 14 5.78 3.97 -33.36
CA VAL A 14 6.69 3.14 -32.55
C VAL A 14 7.52 3.98 -31.58
N ALA A 15 7.98 5.17 -32.01
CA ALA A 15 8.75 6.08 -31.16
C ALA A 15 7.94 6.66 -29.98
N THR A 16 6.61 6.82 -30.13
CA THR A 16 5.74 7.35 -29.06
C THR A 16 5.21 6.26 -28.13
N ALA A 17 5.10 5.01 -28.58
CA ALA A 17 4.69 3.87 -27.76
C ALA A 17 5.67 3.56 -26.61
N GLY A 18 6.97 3.82 -26.79
CA GLY A 18 8.01 3.61 -25.76
C GLY A 18 7.89 4.53 -24.54
N PHE A 19 7.23 5.69 -24.67
CA PHE A 19 7.05 6.65 -23.57
C PHE A 19 5.71 6.48 -22.82
N ALA A 20 4.85 5.55 -23.26
CA ALA A 20 3.55 5.27 -22.64
C ALA A 20 3.64 4.31 -21.44
N GLN A 21 4.80 3.68 -21.18
CA GLN A 21 5.09 3.01 -19.90
C GLN A 21 5.43 4.04 -18.80
N ARG A 22 4.70 5.17 -18.81
CA ARG A 22 4.88 6.30 -17.92
C ARG A 22 4.44 5.87 -16.52
N TYR A 23 5.44 5.55 -15.71
CA TYR A 23 5.49 5.66 -14.25
C TYR A 23 4.11 5.64 -13.58
N ARG A 24 3.60 4.45 -13.25
CA ARG A 24 2.50 4.35 -12.28
C ARG A 24 3.11 4.57 -10.91
N PRO A 25 2.75 5.64 -10.17
CA PRO A 25 3.17 5.73 -8.78
C PRO A 25 2.55 4.54 -8.06
N PHE A 26 3.37 3.55 -7.73
CA PHE A 26 2.95 2.50 -6.81
C PHE A 26 2.67 3.22 -5.49
N GLY A 27 1.39 3.29 -5.11
CA GLY A 27 0.99 3.79 -3.80
C GLY A 27 1.62 2.97 -2.67
N GLY A 28 1.49 3.44 -1.45
CA GLY A 28 1.92 2.70 -0.27
C GLY A 28 1.15 1.39 -0.11
N ALA A 29 1.63 0.54 0.79
CA ALA A 29 0.86 -0.59 1.26
C ALA A 29 0.68 -0.50 2.77
N LEU A 30 -0.49 -0.92 3.24
CA LEU A 30 -0.78 -1.12 4.65
C LEU A 30 -0.98 -2.62 4.87
N ASN A 31 -0.09 -3.21 5.66
CA ASN A 31 -0.25 -4.58 6.14
C ASN A 31 -0.62 -4.54 7.62
N ILE A 32 -1.67 -5.22 7.99
CA ILE A 32 -2.06 -5.41 9.39
C ILE A 32 -2.25 -6.90 9.60
N TYR A 33 -1.57 -7.45 10.59
CA TYR A 33 -1.81 -8.81 11.03
C TYR A 33 -2.09 -8.86 12.53
N SER A 34 -2.77 -9.92 12.97
CA SER A 34 -3.00 -10.23 14.38
C SER A 34 -2.47 -11.62 14.67
N THR A 35 -1.89 -11.80 15.84
CA THR A 35 -1.35 -13.09 16.30
C THR A 35 -2.45 -14.03 16.79
N ASP A 36 -3.58 -13.50 17.26
CA ASP A 36 -4.51 -14.27 18.09
C ASP A 36 -5.95 -14.24 17.59
N VAL A 37 -6.38 -13.16 16.93
CA VAL A 37 -7.80 -12.94 16.62
C VAL A 37 -8.05 -12.41 15.21
N PRO A 38 -9.05 -12.95 14.50
CA PRO A 38 -9.42 -12.43 13.19
C PRO A 38 -10.22 -11.13 13.34
N PHE A 39 -10.12 -10.27 12.33
CA PHE A 39 -10.72 -8.94 12.33
C PHE A 39 -11.22 -8.51 10.95
N PHE A 40 -12.03 -7.47 10.97
CA PHE A 40 -12.46 -6.68 9.81
C PHE A 40 -11.70 -5.36 9.79
N LEU A 41 -11.08 -5.05 8.66
CA LEU A 41 -10.37 -3.81 8.41
C LEU A 41 -11.25 -2.85 7.63
N TYR A 42 -11.41 -1.66 8.20
CA TYR A 42 -11.97 -0.51 7.53
C TYR A 42 -10.86 0.51 7.28
N ILE A 43 -10.79 1.06 6.08
CA ILE A 43 -9.94 2.21 5.75
C ILE A 43 -10.85 3.31 5.20
N ASN A 44 -10.79 4.50 5.79
CA ASN A 44 -11.70 5.61 5.50
C ASN A 44 -13.17 5.16 5.47
N ASN A 45 -13.59 4.37 6.47
CA ASN A 45 -14.92 3.78 6.62
C ASN A 45 -15.33 2.74 5.56
N VAL A 46 -14.47 2.38 4.61
CA VAL A 46 -14.72 1.33 3.62
C VAL A 46 -14.20 -0.01 4.15
N LEU A 47 -15.00 -1.07 4.10
CA LEU A 47 -14.59 -2.43 4.49
C LEU A 47 -13.70 -3.05 3.41
N TYR A 48 -12.55 -3.61 3.79
CA TYR A 48 -11.57 -4.19 2.85
C TYR A 48 -11.57 -5.71 2.79
N ASN A 49 -12.16 -6.39 3.77
CA ASN A 49 -12.26 -7.85 3.79
C ASN A 49 -13.70 -8.31 4.05
N ASN A 50 -14.21 -9.17 3.15
CA ASN A 50 -15.57 -9.71 3.25
C ASN A 50 -15.73 -10.79 4.33
N ARG A 51 -14.61 -11.34 4.82
CA ARG A 51 -14.55 -12.33 5.90
C ARG A 51 -13.46 -11.92 6.86
N ALA A 52 -13.69 -12.12 8.16
CA ALA A 52 -12.69 -11.80 9.17
C ALA A 52 -11.40 -12.58 8.89
N SER A 53 -10.26 -11.89 8.94
CA SER A 53 -8.93 -12.45 8.65
C SER A 53 -7.95 -12.02 9.74
N THR A 54 -6.90 -12.82 9.96
CA THR A 54 -5.78 -12.46 10.84
C THR A 54 -4.68 -11.71 10.11
N ASP A 55 -4.71 -11.66 8.78
CA ASP A 55 -3.72 -10.94 7.96
C ASP A 55 -4.45 -10.26 6.79
N ILE A 56 -4.24 -8.94 6.65
CA ILE A 56 -4.81 -8.12 5.60
C ILE A 56 -3.74 -7.16 5.08
N ARG A 57 -3.44 -7.30 3.78
CA ARG A 57 -2.62 -6.36 3.03
C ARG A 57 -3.47 -5.57 2.04
N VAL A 58 -3.41 -4.25 2.15
CA VAL A 58 -4.01 -3.31 1.21
C VAL A 58 -2.90 -2.58 0.47
N SER A 59 -2.80 -2.83 -0.83
CA SER A 59 -1.78 -2.26 -1.71
C SER A 59 -2.31 -1.06 -2.50
N ASN A 60 -1.39 -0.30 -3.11
CA ASN A 60 -1.70 0.82 -4.01
C ASN A 60 -2.54 1.92 -3.34
N LEU A 61 -2.23 2.22 -2.08
CA LEU A 61 -2.83 3.32 -1.34
C LEU A 61 -2.18 4.65 -1.77
N THR A 62 -2.90 5.43 -2.56
CA THR A 62 -2.41 6.65 -3.23
C THR A 62 -2.63 7.94 -2.44
N ARG A 63 -3.34 7.90 -1.32
CA ARG A 63 -3.43 9.07 -0.41
C ARG A 63 -2.24 9.05 0.54
N ARG A 64 -1.86 10.23 1.03
CA ARG A 64 -0.76 10.35 2.00
C ARG A 64 -1.15 9.88 3.40
N ARG A 65 -2.43 10.04 3.75
CA ARG A 65 -2.99 9.74 5.08
C ARG A 65 -4.27 8.94 4.97
N TYR A 66 -4.45 8.04 5.92
CA TYR A 66 -5.62 7.18 6.03
C TYR A 66 -6.07 7.06 7.48
N ASP A 67 -7.38 7.03 7.66
CA ASP A 67 -7.99 6.58 8.90
C ASP A 67 -8.30 5.10 8.75
N TRP A 68 -8.03 4.31 9.78
CA TRP A 68 -8.36 2.90 9.80
C TRP A 68 -9.11 2.54 11.08
N ARG A 69 -9.92 1.49 10.98
CA ARG A 69 -10.65 0.90 12.09
C ARG A 69 -10.61 -0.61 11.96
N ILE A 70 -10.25 -1.26 13.06
CA ILE A 70 -10.23 -2.71 13.22
C ILE A 70 -11.42 -3.10 14.10
N VAL A 71 -12.28 -3.94 13.55
CA VAL A 71 -13.40 -4.55 14.28
C VAL A 71 -13.10 -6.04 14.41
N PHE A 72 -12.88 -6.51 15.64
CA PHE A 72 -12.62 -7.92 15.88
C PHE A 72 -13.87 -8.77 15.61
N ALA A 73 -13.66 -10.02 15.18
CA ALA A 73 -14.76 -10.94 14.90
C ALA A 73 -15.56 -11.27 16.18
N ASP A 74 -14.89 -11.35 17.32
CA ASP A 74 -15.53 -11.45 18.62
C ASP A 74 -15.95 -10.05 19.11
N ARG A 75 -17.27 -9.86 19.20
CA ARG A 75 -17.93 -8.58 19.51
C ARG A 75 -17.74 -8.12 20.96
N GLN A 76 -17.23 -8.96 21.85
CA GLN A 76 -16.91 -8.56 23.22
C GLN A 76 -15.68 -7.63 23.29
N GLN A 77 -14.98 -7.49 22.17
CA GLN A 77 -13.67 -6.88 22.11
C GLN A 77 -13.75 -5.45 21.58
N ARG A 78 -13.01 -4.53 22.20
CA ARG A 78 -12.99 -3.12 21.78
C ARG A 78 -12.44 -2.99 20.37
N THR A 79 -13.05 -2.12 19.57
CA THR A 79 -12.52 -1.74 18.25
C THR A 79 -11.25 -0.91 18.41
N LEU A 80 -10.27 -1.13 17.54
CA LEU A 80 -9.08 -0.26 17.47
C LEU A 80 -9.25 0.73 16.32
N ASN A 81 -8.90 1.98 16.57
CA ASN A 81 -8.96 3.04 15.56
C ASN A 81 -7.57 3.70 15.47
N GLY A 82 -7.17 4.07 14.27
CA GLY A 82 -6.04 4.96 14.05
C GLY A 82 -6.40 6.02 13.03
N SER A 83 -6.17 7.27 13.39
CA SER A 83 -6.45 8.42 12.53
C SER A 83 -5.17 8.99 11.92
N GLY A 84 -5.22 9.38 10.65
CA GLY A 84 -4.13 10.13 10.01
C GLY A 84 -2.83 9.34 9.82
N VAL A 85 -2.89 8.02 9.72
CA VAL A 85 -1.70 7.20 9.49
C VAL A 85 -1.07 7.55 8.16
N GLN A 86 0.20 7.98 8.24
CA GLN A 86 0.92 8.51 7.10
C GLN A 86 1.63 7.36 6.37
N LEU A 87 1.31 7.18 5.08
CA LEU A 87 1.94 6.16 4.21
C LEU A 87 3.05 6.73 3.34
N VAL A 88 3.55 7.92 3.70
CA VAL A 88 4.67 8.56 3.02
C VAL A 88 5.71 9.01 4.04
N ASN A 89 6.99 8.90 3.71
CA ASN A 89 8.04 9.48 4.53
C ASN A 89 8.09 11.01 4.41
N ARG A 90 9.05 11.64 5.10
CA ARG A 90 9.28 13.10 5.05
C ARG A 90 9.46 13.64 3.62
N ASN A 91 10.03 12.85 2.73
CA ASN A 91 10.31 13.23 1.34
C ASN A 91 9.12 12.97 0.40
N GLY A 92 7.97 12.52 0.94
CA GLY A 92 6.79 12.18 0.15
C GLY A 92 6.90 10.84 -0.60
N GLN A 93 7.91 10.02 -0.32
CA GLN A 93 8.03 8.68 -0.89
C GLN A 93 7.05 7.74 -0.17
N TYR A 94 6.28 6.97 -0.95
CA TYR A 94 5.37 5.97 -0.40
C TYR A 94 6.10 4.86 0.36
N MET A 95 5.46 4.37 1.41
CA MET A 95 5.97 3.35 2.30
C MET A 95 5.06 2.12 2.31
N ASN A 96 5.66 0.94 2.42
CA ASN A 96 5.04 -0.27 2.90
C ASN A 96 5.07 -0.23 4.43
N VAL A 97 3.91 -0.10 5.06
CA VAL A 97 3.74 0.00 6.52
C VAL A 97 3.16 -1.31 7.02
N VAL A 98 3.77 -1.88 8.06
CA VAL A 98 3.32 -3.11 8.69
C VAL A 98 2.97 -2.83 10.15
N PHE A 99 1.77 -3.23 10.55
CA PHE A 99 1.34 -3.22 11.93
C PHE A 99 1.01 -4.63 12.40
N SER A 100 1.31 -4.90 13.67
CA SER A 100 0.78 -6.07 14.37
C SER A 100 -0.29 -5.65 15.37
N VAL A 101 -1.26 -6.54 15.58
CA VAL A 101 -2.28 -6.42 16.62
C VAL A 101 -2.02 -7.49 17.66
N SER A 102 -1.67 -7.04 18.86
CA SER A 102 -1.33 -7.90 19.99
C SER A 102 -2.36 -7.75 21.12
N SER A 103 -2.50 -8.81 21.93
CA SER A 103 -3.36 -8.87 23.10
C SER A 103 -2.56 -9.28 24.32
N ARG A 104 -2.55 -8.47 25.38
CA ARG A 104 -2.01 -8.87 26.70
C ARG A 104 -2.95 -8.41 27.79
N GLY A 105 -3.33 -9.34 28.66
CA GLY A 105 -4.22 -9.05 29.79
C GLY A 105 -5.61 -8.56 29.36
N GLY A 106 -6.13 -9.02 28.21
CA GLY A 106 -7.45 -8.63 27.69
C GLY A 106 -7.50 -7.28 26.99
N ASN A 107 -6.45 -6.47 27.07
CA ASN A 107 -6.31 -5.24 26.30
C ASN A 107 -5.58 -5.51 24.99
N ARG A 108 -6.08 -4.88 23.92
CA ARG A 108 -5.44 -4.94 22.61
C ARG A 108 -4.87 -3.62 22.21
N TRP A 109 -3.75 -3.69 21.51
CA TRP A 109 -3.07 -2.54 20.96
C TRP A 109 -2.49 -2.90 19.59
N ILE A 110 -2.12 -1.84 18.88
CA ILE A 110 -1.45 -1.94 17.60
C ILE A 110 0.01 -1.53 17.78
N ILE A 111 0.92 -2.26 17.14
CA ILE A 111 2.35 -1.97 17.15
C ILE A 111 2.77 -1.71 15.71
N LEU A 112 3.50 -0.62 15.49
CA LEU A 112 4.18 -0.40 14.21
C LEU A 112 5.40 -1.32 14.15
N GLU A 113 5.37 -2.32 13.27
CA GLU A 113 6.44 -3.30 13.11
C GLU A 113 7.51 -2.80 12.15
N SER A 114 7.09 -2.25 11.01
CA SER A 114 8.04 -1.72 10.03
C SER A 114 7.44 -0.66 9.10
N MET A 115 8.33 0.17 8.56
CA MET A 115 8.06 1.17 7.55
C MET A 115 9.18 1.13 6.53
N ASN A 116 8.93 0.47 5.40
CA ASN A 116 9.92 0.32 4.33
C ASN A 116 9.53 1.16 3.13
N PRO A 117 10.47 1.81 2.42
CA PRO A 117 10.13 2.48 1.17
C PRO A 117 9.50 1.49 0.21
N VAL A 118 8.45 1.93 -0.51
CA VAL A 118 8.04 1.21 -1.71
C VAL A 118 9.21 1.31 -2.68
N ASP A 119 9.79 0.17 -3.02
CA ASP A 119 10.94 0.11 -3.93
C ASP A 119 10.61 0.88 -5.19
N ARG A 120 11.34 1.97 -5.38
CA ARG A 120 11.10 2.90 -6.48
C ARG A 120 11.61 2.36 -7.81
N TYR A 121 12.39 1.28 -7.79
CA TYR A 121 12.76 0.38 -8.88
C TYR A 121 13.96 -0.46 -8.42
N ASN A 122 14.06 -1.67 -8.98
CA ASN A 122 15.28 -2.45 -9.18
C ASN A 122 16.32 -1.56 -9.91
N ASN A 123 17.07 -0.74 -9.18
CA ASN A 123 18.20 -0.01 -9.73
C ASN A 123 19.40 -0.32 -8.83
N GLY A 124 20.05 -1.44 -9.16
CA GLY A 124 21.29 -1.85 -8.53
C GLY A 124 22.31 -0.73 -8.69
N ASN A 125 22.55 -0.03 -7.60
CA ASN A 125 23.71 0.80 -7.35
C ASN A 125 23.71 1.12 -5.85
N TYR A 126 23.87 0.07 -5.04
CA TYR A 126 24.57 0.26 -3.78
C TYR A 126 26.01 0.59 -4.18
N ARG A 127 26.36 1.87 -4.18
CA ARG A 127 27.75 2.26 -4.00
C ARG A 127 28.05 1.95 -2.54
N GLU A 128 28.74 0.83 -2.34
CA GLU A 128 29.54 0.64 -1.14
C GLU A 128 30.66 1.69 -1.22
N ASP A 129 30.63 2.64 -0.29
CA ASP A 129 31.77 3.50 0.01
C ASP A 129 32.72 2.75 0.95
#